data_AF-A0A961BMB2-F1
#
_entry.id   AF-A0A961BMB2-F1
#
_cell.length_a   1.000
_cell.length_b   1.000
_cell.length_c   1.000
_cell.angle_alpha   90.00
_cell.angle_beta   90.00
_cell.angle_gamma   90.00
#
_symmetry.space_group_name_H-M   'P 1'
#
loop_
_entity.id
_entity.type
_entity.pdbx_description
1 polymer ?
#
loop_
_entity_poly.entity_id
_entity_poly.type
_entity_poly.pdbx_seq_one_letter_code
_entity_poly.pdbx_strand_id
1 'polypeptide(L)'
;MTATTAVTMKRSVWFEDSTDAGREPIPAGLDEITPGPVLAALLSTIDVSTLSGYDRVTVLKAHQRMASHYSGAVLDGIAAIADEYEDTDLGFRGELDPLRGTSAEVRTALHLTRRAADDALALALHLRDRLPRVRTWLLRGDIDVLRARVIADGTEHLSPSAARRVVEALAERVHRLTTGQ
;
A
#
# COMPACT_ATOMS: atom_id res chain seq x y z
N MET A 1 -64.10 22.10 -11.05
CA MET A 1 -63.34 21.58 -12.21
C MET A 1 -62.09 22.43 -12.29
N THR A 2 -60.86 22.00 -11.99
CA THR A 2 -60.21 20.69 -12.14
C THR A 2 -59.07 20.61 -11.11
N ALA A 3 -58.91 19.44 -10.48
CA ALA A 3 -57.76 19.09 -9.65
C ALA A 3 -56.64 18.50 -10.51
N THR A 4 -55.37 18.67 -10.13
CA THR A 4 -54.20 17.82 -10.48
C THR A 4 -53.03 18.23 -9.57
N THR A 5 -52.88 17.62 -8.38
CA THR A 5 -52.11 16.39 -8.06
C THR A 5 -50.59 16.63 -7.95
N ALA A 6 -50.14 16.82 -6.71
CA ALA A 6 -48.74 16.71 -6.30
C ALA A 6 -48.31 15.23 -6.28
N VAL A 7 -47.21 14.93 -6.96
CA VAL A 7 -46.60 13.60 -6.97
C VAL A 7 -45.73 13.45 -5.72
N THR A 8 -46.26 12.77 -4.71
CA THR A 8 -45.49 12.25 -3.58
C THR A 8 -44.75 10.99 -4.05
N MET A 9 -43.45 11.11 -4.33
CA MET A 9 -42.58 9.94 -4.47
C MET A 9 -42.30 9.35 -3.08
N LYS A 10 -42.89 8.17 -2.84
CA LYS A 10 -42.60 7.31 -1.70
C LYS A 10 -41.11 6.99 -1.67
N ARG A 11 -40.39 7.47 -0.64
CA ARG A 11 -39.13 6.86 -0.19
C ARG A 11 -39.42 5.42 0.19
N SER A 12 -38.78 4.49 -0.49
CA SER A 12 -38.88 3.05 -0.24
C SER A 12 -38.29 2.74 1.14
N VAL A 13 -39.17 2.23 2.00
CA VAL A 13 -38.97 1.80 3.38
C VAL A 13 -38.23 0.45 3.38
N TRP A 14 -36.90 0.47 3.29
CA TRP A 14 -36.04 -0.68 3.62
C TRP A 14 -34.63 -0.18 3.98
N PHE A 15 -34.50 0.55 5.09
CA PHE A 15 -33.31 0.78 5.93
C PHE A 15 -33.52 2.10 6.71
N GLU A 16 -34.37 2.07 7.74
CA GLU A 16 -34.35 3.12 8.77
C GLU A 16 -34.18 2.44 10.14
N ASP A 17 -32.98 2.71 10.68
CA ASP A 17 -32.61 2.92 12.07
C ASP A 17 -32.93 1.81 13.11
N SER A 18 -31.85 1.19 13.59
CA SER A 18 -31.82 0.67 14.96
C SER A 18 -30.38 0.66 15.50
N THR A 19 -30.08 1.69 16.30
CA THR A 19 -28.96 1.84 17.26
C THR A 19 -27.63 2.44 16.75
N ASP A 20 -27.65 3.74 16.47
CA ASP A 20 -26.40 4.55 16.38
C ASP A 20 -26.26 5.58 17.54
N ALA A 21 -27.16 5.56 18.51
CA ALA A 21 -27.23 6.53 19.61
C ALA A 21 -26.12 6.40 20.69
N GLY A 22 -24.96 5.83 20.36
CA GLY A 22 -23.85 5.64 21.29
C GLY A 22 -22.55 5.18 20.65
N ARG A 23 -22.43 5.25 19.32
CA ARG A 23 -21.19 4.93 18.60
C ARG A 23 -20.44 6.20 18.28
N GLU A 24 -19.13 6.16 18.44
CA GLU A 24 -18.27 7.28 18.13
C GLU A 24 -18.09 7.37 16.60
N PRO A 25 -18.40 8.52 15.97
CA PRO A 25 -18.15 8.69 14.54
C PRO A 25 -16.65 8.82 14.27
N ILE A 26 -16.17 8.25 13.18
CA ILE A 26 -14.78 8.44 12.75
C ILE A 26 -14.57 9.86 12.18
N PRO A 27 -13.34 10.40 12.19
CA PRO A 27 -13.04 11.68 11.57
C PRO A 27 -13.47 11.72 10.09
N ALA A 28 -14.14 12.80 9.69
CA ALA A 28 -14.63 12.96 8.32
C ALA A 28 -13.48 12.94 7.30
N GLY A 29 -13.67 12.22 6.18
CA GLY A 29 -12.69 12.12 5.10
C GLY A 29 -11.46 11.27 5.41
N LEU A 30 -11.49 10.43 6.45
CA LEU A 30 -10.37 9.55 6.86
C LEU A 30 -9.81 8.71 5.69
N ASP A 31 -10.67 8.28 4.78
CA ASP A 31 -10.34 7.49 3.59
C ASP A 31 -9.67 8.30 2.47
N GLU A 32 -9.81 9.62 2.48
CA GLU A 32 -9.19 10.53 1.52
C GLU A 32 -7.80 11.00 1.95
N ILE A 33 -7.50 10.97 3.26
CA ILE A 33 -6.21 11.39 3.80
C ILE A 33 -5.11 10.47 3.23
N THR A 34 -4.05 11.06 2.68
CA THR A 34 -2.90 10.29 2.17
C THR A 34 -2.14 9.66 3.34
N PRO A 35 -1.63 8.42 3.20
CA PRO A 35 -0.80 7.81 4.22
C PRO A 35 0.39 8.69 4.59
N GLY A 36 0.66 8.77 5.89
CA GLY A 36 1.70 9.62 6.46
C GLY A 36 1.41 9.97 7.92
N PRO A 37 2.17 10.92 8.51
CA PRO A 37 2.09 11.23 9.94
C PRO A 37 0.70 11.64 10.42
N VAL A 38 -0.03 12.41 9.60
CA VAL A 38 -1.39 12.89 9.93
C VAL A 38 -2.38 11.73 10.05
N LEU A 39 -2.40 10.84 9.06
CA LEU A 39 -3.29 9.68 9.10
C LEU A 39 -2.91 8.72 10.24
N ALA A 40 -1.61 8.53 10.49
CA ALA A 40 -1.12 7.71 11.61
C ALA A 40 -1.61 8.24 12.97
N ALA A 41 -1.52 9.56 13.17
CA ALA A 41 -1.98 10.20 14.40
C ALA A 41 -3.49 10.01 14.60
N LEU A 42 -4.30 10.25 13.56
CA LEU A 42 -5.75 10.05 13.64
C LEU A 42 -6.13 8.60 13.92
N LEU A 43 -5.49 7.64 13.25
CA LEU A 43 -5.77 6.22 13.48
C LEU A 43 -5.40 5.79 14.91
N SER A 44 -4.37 6.41 15.51
CA SER A 44 -3.96 6.08 16.88
C SER A 44 -4.96 6.52 17.96
N THR A 45 -5.89 7.42 17.64
CA THR A 45 -6.91 7.89 18.60
C THR A 45 -8.22 7.12 18.51
N ILE A 46 -8.38 6.22 17.54
CA ILE A 46 -9.65 5.54 17.26
C ILE A 46 -9.73 4.23 18.05
N ASP A 47 -10.76 4.06 18.87
CA ASP A 47 -11.13 2.76 19.44
C ASP A 47 -12.07 2.01 18.47
N VAL A 48 -11.52 1.03 17.76
CA VAL A 48 -12.26 0.23 16.76
C VAL A 48 -13.45 -0.53 17.38
N SER A 49 -13.41 -0.82 18.69
CA SER A 49 -14.47 -1.59 19.36
C SER A 49 -15.78 -0.82 19.49
N THR A 50 -15.73 0.52 19.52
CA THR A 50 -16.90 1.40 19.67
C THR A 50 -17.55 1.77 18.33
N LEU A 51 -16.86 1.51 17.22
CA LEU A 51 -17.28 1.89 15.87
C LEU A 51 -18.41 1.03 15.30
N SER A 52 -19.15 1.62 14.36
CA SER A 52 -20.12 0.91 13.53
C SER A 52 -19.42 -0.11 12.60
N GLY A 53 -20.15 -1.09 12.10
CA GLY A 53 -19.59 -2.07 11.14
C GLY A 53 -19.04 -1.42 9.87
N TYR A 54 -19.68 -0.35 9.39
CA TYR A 54 -19.22 0.42 8.24
C TYR A 54 -17.91 1.16 8.55
N ASP A 55 -17.85 1.86 9.68
CA ASP A 55 -16.67 2.64 10.07
C ASP A 55 -15.47 1.75 10.39
N ARG A 56 -15.69 0.56 10.96
CA ARG A 56 -14.65 -0.46 11.13
C ARG A 56 -13.99 -0.83 9.80
N VAL A 57 -14.76 -0.96 8.72
CA VAL A 57 -14.22 -1.25 7.39
C VAL A 57 -13.44 -0.05 6.85
N THR A 58 -13.92 1.18 7.06
CA THR A 58 -13.20 2.40 6.67
C THR A 58 -11.86 2.53 7.38
N VAL A 59 -11.83 2.30 8.70
CA VAL A 59 -10.62 2.30 9.52
C VAL A 59 -9.67 1.17 9.14
N LEU A 60 -10.19 -0.04 8.87
CA LEU A 60 -9.40 -1.15 8.35
C LEU A 60 -8.67 -0.78 7.04
N LYS A 61 -9.38 -0.15 6.09
CA LYS A 61 -8.79 0.31 4.83
C LYS A 61 -7.69 1.34 5.09
N ALA A 62 -7.94 2.30 5.97
CA ALA A 62 -6.95 3.32 6.33
C ALA A 62 -5.69 2.71 6.98
N HIS A 63 -5.84 1.73 7.89
CA HIS A 63 -4.70 0.99 8.44
C HIS A 63 -3.93 0.22 7.36
N GLN A 64 -4.63 -0.45 6.44
CA GLN A 64 -3.97 -1.17 5.35
C GLN A 64 -3.17 -0.24 4.43
N ARG A 65 -3.70 0.97 4.15
CA ARG A 65 -2.99 2.01 3.39
C ARG A 65 -1.74 2.49 4.12
N MET A 66 -1.80 2.69 5.44
CA MET A 66 -0.63 3.01 6.27
C MET A 66 0.40 1.87 6.31
N ALA A 67 -0.04 0.62 6.46
CA ALA A 67 0.85 -0.54 6.43
C ALA A 67 1.57 -0.67 5.08
N SER A 68 0.85 -0.41 3.99
CA SER A 68 1.40 -0.39 2.63
C SER A 68 2.43 0.74 2.45
N HIS A 69 2.12 1.94 2.93
CA HIS A 69 3.04 3.08 2.94
C HIS A 69 4.36 2.76 3.67
N TYR A 70 4.29 2.23 4.89
CA TYR A 70 5.48 1.85 5.63
C TYR A 70 6.23 0.68 4.99
N SER A 71 5.53 -0.27 4.38
CA SER A 71 6.18 -1.34 3.62
C SER A 71 6.96 -0.79 2.42
N GLY A 72 6.41 0.22 1.72
CA GLY A 72 7.12 0.95 0.67
C GLY A 72 8.37 1.66 1.20
N ALA A 73 8.25 2.35 2.34
CA ALA A 73 9.38 3.01 2.97
C ALA A 73 10.49 2.03 3.43
N VAL A 74 10.13 0.83 3.89
CA VAL A 74 11.10 -0.22 4.22
C VAL A 74 11.85 -0.68 2.96
N LEU A 75 11.14 -0.89 1.84
CA LEU A 75 11.79 -1.26 0.57
C LEU A 75 12.71 -0.15 0.05
N ASP A 76 12.33 1.11 0.23
CA ASP A 76 13.20 2.25 -0.10
C ASP A 76 14.47 2.27 0.76
N GLY A 77 14.35 2.01 2.06
CA GLY A 77 15.49 1.90 2.96
C GLY A 77 16.43 0.76 2.56
N ILE A 78 15.89 -0.39 2.16
CA ILE A 78 16.69 -1.51 1.66
C ILE A 78 17.46 -1.12 0.38
N ALA A 79 16.81 -0.42 -0.55
CA ALA A 79 17.48 0.03 -1.77
C ALA A 79 18.57 1.08 -1.50
N ALA A 80 18.35 1.97 -0.52
CA ALA A 80 19.36 2.96 -0.12
C ALA A 80 20.60 2.31 0.51
N ILE A 81 20.44 1.22 1.28
CA ILE A 81 21.58 0.44 1.79
C ILE A 81 22.37 -0.18 0.63
N ALA A 82 21.68 -0.65 -0.42
CA ALA A 82 22.35 -1.17 -1.61
C ALA A 82 23.23 -0.12 -2.29
N ASP A 83 22.74 1.12 -2.40
CA ASP A 83 23.50 2.25 -2.96
C ASP A 83 24.75 2.55 -2.10
N GLU A 84 24.63 2.50 -0.76
CA GLU A 84 25.78 2.68 0.13
C GLU A 84 26.86 1.62 -0.09
N TYR A 85 26.49 0.34 -0.23
CA TYR A 85 27.42 -0.75 -0.52
C TYR A 85 28.04 -0.69 -1.93
N GLU A 86 27.37 -0.06 -2.90
CA GLU A 86 27.92 0.20 -4.23
C GLU A 86 28.90 1.38 -4.23
N ASP A 87 28.57 2.47 -3.51
CA ASP A 87 29.34 3.72 -3.48
C ASP A 87 30.57 3.65 -2.57
N THR A 88 30.47 2.91 -1.47
CA THR A 88 31.64 2.70 -0.63
C THR A 88 32.46 1.53 -1.14
N ASP A 89 33.78 1.71 -1.12
CA ASP A 89 34.75 0.61 -1.09
C ASP A 89 34.54 -0.31 0.15
N LEU A 90 33.42 -0.24 0.90
CA LEU A 90 32.98 -1.19 1.94
C LEU A 90 32.74 -2.60 1.39
N GLY A 91 32.76 -2.78 0.07
CA GLY A 91 33.35 -3.97 -0.55
C GLY A 91 34.85 -4.12 -0.21
N PHE A 92 35.26 -3.84 1.04
CA PHE A 92 36.60 -3.49 1.52
C PHE A 92 37.44 -4.77 1.61
N ARG A 93 37.71 -5.31 0.41
CA ARG A 93 38.65 -6.38 0.01
C ARG A 93 38.37 -6.94 -1.40
N GLY A 94 37.38 -6.44 -2.14
CA GLY A 94 37.04 -6.96 -3.48
C GLY A 94 36.50 -8.40 -3.49
N GLU A 95 36.19 -8.97 -2.32
CA GLU A 95 35.81 -10.38 -2.16
C GLU A 95 34.30 -10.60 -2.02
N LEU A 96 33.51 -9.56 -1.70
CA LEU A 96 32.08 -9.67 -1.46
C LEU A 96 31.26 -8.81 -2.42
N ASP A 97 30.33 -9.47 -3.11
CA ASP A 97 29.27 -8.87 -3.93
C ASP A 97 28.43 -7.87 -3.10
N PRO A 98 28.30 -6.59 -3.50
CA PRO A 98 27.53 -5.55 -2.79
C PRO A 98 26.11 -5.99 -2.40
N LEU A 99 25.45 -6.76 -3.27
CA LEU A 99 24.10 -7.27 -3.02
C LEU A 99 24.08 -8.31 -1.88
N ARG A 100 25.15 -9.10 -1.73
CA ARG A 100 25.29 -10.04 -0.61
C ARG A 100 25.54 -9.31 0.71
N GLY A 101 26.33 -8.25 0.69
CA GLY A 101 26.53 -7.37 1.85
C GLY A 101 25.21 -6.80 2.32
N THR A 102 24.49 -6.15 1.40
CA THR A 102 23.16 -5.59 1.64
C THR A 102 22.18 -6.62 2.19
N SER A 103 22.06 -7.80 1.55
CA SER A 103 21.16 -8.86 2.02
C SER A 103 21.53 -9.35 3.42
N ALA A 104 22.82 -9.47 3.74
CA ALA A 104 23.27 -9.87 5.08
C ALA A 104 22.93 -8.82 6.16
N GLU A 105 23.07 -7.53 5.84
CA GLU A 105 22.68 -6.44 6.74
C GLU A 105 21.17 -6.41 6.97
N VAL A 106 20.37 -6.42 5.89
CA VAL A 106 18.89 -6.46 5.95
C VAL A 106 18.41 -7.67 6.74
N ARG A 107 19.00 -8.84 6.51
CA ARG A 107 18.69 -10.06 7.26
C ARG A 107 18.88 -9.88 8.75
N THR A 108 19.98 -9.24 9.15
CA THR A 108 20.36 -9.05 10.54
C THR A 108 19.48 -8.00 11.20
N ALA A 109 19.26 -6.86 10.54
CA ALA A 109 18.44 -5.77 11.06
C ALA A 109 16.96 -6.17 11.24
N LEU A 110 16.41 -6.90 10.27
CA LEU A 110 14.98 -7.25 10.23
C LEU A 110 14.69 -8.68 10.70
N HIS A 111 15.69 -9.40 11.22
CA HIS A 111 15.55 -10.79 11.71
C HIS A 111 14.94 -11.74 10.67
N LEU A 112 15.30 -11.57 9.40
CA LEU A 112 14.78 -12.36 8.29
C LEU A 112 15.57 -13.65 8.10
N THR A 113 14.97 -14.61 7.39
CA THR A 113 15.77 -15.68 6.77
C THR A 113 16.58 -15.10 5.62
N ARG A 114 17.64 -15.80 5.20
CA ARG A 114 18.42 -15.41 4.02
C ARG A 114 17.53 -15.24 2.78
N ARG A 115 16.65 -16.21 2.51
CA ARG A 115 15.72 -16.17 1.38
C ARG A 115 14.81 -14.94 1.45
N ALA A 116 14.25 -14.64 2.63
CA ALA A 116 13.36 -13.49 2.79
C ALA A 116 14.09 -12.15 2.62
N ALA A 117 15.35 -12.04 3.06
CA ALA A 117 16.16 -10.85 2.83
C ALA A 117 16.51 -10.69 1.33
N ASP A 118 16.93 -11.76 0.66
CA ASP A 118 17.19 -11.76 -0.78
C ASP A 118 15.93 -11.36 -1.58
N ASP A 119 14.77 -11.91 -1.24
CA ASP A 119 13.49 -11.60 -1.91
C ASP A 119 12.99 -10.18 -1.63
N ALA A 120 13.35 -9.60 -0.49
CA ALA A 120 13.04 -8.21 -0.14
C ALA A 120 13.95 -7.24 -0.89
N LEU A 121 15.25 -7.52 -0.94
CA LEU A 121 16.23 -6.74 -1.71
C LEU A 121 15.90 -6.77 -3.20
N ALA A 122 15.63 -7.95 -3.77
CA ALA A 122 15.24 -8.09 -5.16
C ALA A 122 13.98 -7.27 -5.48
N LEU A 123 12.95 -7.32 -4.63
CA LEU A 123 11.74 -6.51 -4.82
C LEU A 123 12.05 -5.01 -4.71
N ALA A 124 12.83 -4.59 -3.72
CA ALA A 124 13.21 -3.19 -3.52
C ALA A 124 13.87 -2.60 -4.77
N LEU A 125 14.90 -3.27 -5.29
CA LEU A 125 15.61 -2.84 -6.51
C LEU A 125 14.69 -2.88 -7.74
N HIS A 126 13.87 -3.92 -7.89
CA HIS A 126 12.91 -4.02 -8.99
C HIS A 126 11.92 -2.83 -8.98
N LEU A 127 11.34 -2.51 -7.83
CA LEU A 127 10.40 -1.39 -7.70
C LEU A 127 11.08 -0.03 -7.91
N ARG A 128 12.31 0.17 -7.41
CA ARG A 128 13.08 1.41 -7.61
C ARG A 128 13.46 1.61 -9.08
N ASP A 129 14.13 0.63 -9.66
CA ASP A 129 14.84 0.80 -10.93
C ASP A 129 13.96 0.53 -12.14
N ARG A 130 13.06 -0.45 -12.03
CA ARG A 130 12.27 -0.93 -13.16
C ARG A 130 10.81 -0.50 -13.09
N LEU A 131 10.19 -0.50 -11.91
CA LEU A 131 8.75 -0.23 -11.72
C LEU A 131 8.46 0.95 -10.77
N PRO A 132 9.02 2.16 -10.99
CA PRO A 132 8.89 3.30 -10.06
C PRO A 132 7.44 3.76 -9.85
N ARG A 133 6.55 3.49 -10.81
CA ARG A 133 5.11 3.76 -10.68
C ARG A 133 4.45 2.83 -9.65
N VAL A 134 4.82 1.55 -9.61
CA VAL A 134 4.35 0.58 -8.60
C VAL A 134 4.86 0.97 -7.21
N ARG A 135 6.13 1.37 -7.11
CA ARG A 135 6.70 1.96 -5.88
C ARG A 135 5.86 3.14 -5.38
N THR A 136 5.47 4.04 -6.28
CA THR A 136 4.64 5.21 -5.93
C THR A 136 3.27 4.80 -5.38
N TRP A 137 2.60 3.82 -6.00
CA TRP A 137 1.32 3.31 -5.51
C TRP A 137 1.43 2.68 -4.12
N LEU A 138 2.51 1.94 -3.86
CA LEU A 138 2.75 1.34 -2.55
C LEU A 138 2.93 2.42 -1.48
N LEU A 139 3.76 3.44 -1.76
CA LEU A 139 3.98 4.59 -0.87
C LEU A 139 2.71 5.41 -0.62
N ARG A 140 1.78 5.46 -1.57
CA ARG A 140 0.48 6.14 -1.42
C ARG A 140 -0.59 5.25 -0.77
N GLY A 141 -0.28 3.98 -0.53
CA GLY A 141 -1.21 2.98 -0.03
C GLY A 141 -2.29 2.55 -1.04
N ASP A 142 -2.12 2.86 -2.32
CA ASP A 142 -3.05 2.46 -3.38
C ASP A 142 -3.01 0.94 -3.62
N ILE A 143 -1.82 0.35 -3.41
CA ILE A 143 -1.58 -1.08 -3.41
C ILE A 143 -0.84 -1.54 -2.15
N ASP A 144 -0.93 -2.82 -1.84
CA ASP A 144 -0.13 -3.50 -0.83
C ASP A 144 1.06 -4.25 -1.46
N VAL A 145 1.94 -4.80 -0.61
CA VAL A 145 3.14 -5.53 -1.04
C VAL A 145 2.82 -6.76 -1.87
N LEU A 146 1.72 -7.46 -1.58
CA LEU A 146 1.33 -8.66 -2.32
C LEU A 146 0.95 -8.28 -3.76
N ARG A 147 0.13 -7.25 -3.93
CA ARG A 147 -0.22 -6.72 -5.26
C ARG A 147 1.00 -6.15 -5.99
N ALA A 148 1.90 -5.45 -5.28
CA ALA A 148 3.16 -4.97 -5.87
C ALA A 148 4.01 -6.14 -6.39
N ARG A 149 4.11 -7.23 -5.63
CA ARG A 149 4.85 -8.44 -6.02
C ARG A 149 4.22 -9.13 -7.21
N VAL A 150 2.88 -9.29 -7.25
CA VAL A 150 2.18 -9.84 -8.42
C VAL A 150 2.50 -9.06 -9.69
N ILE A 151 2.52 -7.72 -9.62
CA ILE A 151 2.88 -6.89 -10.76
C ILE A 151 4.36 -7.06 -11.14
N ALA A 152 5.25 -7.12 -10.15
CA ALA A 152 6.69 -7.31 -10.38
C ALA A 152 6.98 -8.67 -11.06
N ASP A 153 6.46 -9.76 -10.50
CA ASP A 153 6.62 -11.12 -11.01
C ASP A 153 5.96 -11.25 -12.39
N GLY A 154 4.73 -10.74 -12.53
CA GLY A 154 3.98 -10.77 -13.78
C GLY A 154 4.61 -9.99 -14.93
N THR A 155 5.47 -9.01 -14.64
CA THR A 155 6.19 -8.24 -15.66
C THR A 155 7.66 -8.62 -15.80
N GLU A 156 8.16 -9.59 -15.02
CA GLU A 156 9.59 -9.92 -14.94
C GLU A 156 10.21 -10.32 -16.29
N HIS A 157 9.44 -11.01 -17.13
CA HIS A 157 9.86 -11.49 -18.45
C HIS A 157 9.87 -10.41 -19.55
N LEU A 158 9.35 -9.20 -19.28
CA LEU A 158 9.25 -8.12 -20.24
C LEU A 158 10.51 -7.24 -20.26
N SER A 159 10.77 -6.47 -21.32
CA SER A 159 11.80 -5.42 -21.23
C SER A 159 11.39 -4.33 -20.24
N PRO A 160 12.31 -3.57 -19.63
CA PRO A 160 11.95 -2.50 -18.69
C PRO A 160 10.95 -1.49 -19.27
N SER A 161 11.10 -1.14 -20.55
CA SER A 161 10.16 -0.24 -21.23
C SER A 161 8.77 -0.85 -21.42
N ALA A 162 8.69 -2.15 -21.74
CA ALA A 162 7.43 -2.86 -21.91
C ALA A 162 6.72 -3.06 -20.56
N ALA A 163 7.45 -3.43 -19.51
CA ALA A 163 6.94 -3.54 -18.15
C ALA A 163 6.34 -2.22 -17.67
N ARG A 164 7.04 -1.09 -17.87
CA ARG A 164 6.52 0.24 -17.53
C ARG A 164 5.24 0.58 -18.30
N ARG A 165 5.15 0.28 -19.60
CA ARG A 165 3.92 0.49 -20.38
C ARG A 165 2.74 -0.33 -19.83
N VAL A 166 2.97 -1.59 -19.46
CA VAL A 166 1.93 -2.42 -18.83
C VAL A 166 1.49 -1.80 -17.51
N VAL A 167 2.42 -1.38 -16.66
CA VAL A 167 2.11 -0.72 -15.39
C VAL A 167 1.31 0.56 -15.62
N GLU A 168 1.69 1.43 -16.55
CA GLU A 168 0.91 2.65 -16.81
C GLU A 168 -0.53 2.34 -17.25
N ALA A 169 -0.75 1.27 -18.00
CA ALA A 169 -2.09 0.83 -18.39
C ALA A 169 -2.96 0.36 -17.19
N LEU A 170 -2.35 0.04 -16.04
CA LEU A 170 -3.06 -0.35 -14.82
C LEU A 170 -3.49 0.86 -13.97
N ALA A 171 -2.97 2.05 -14.22
CA ALA A 171 -3.05 3.20 -13.30
C ALA A 171 -4.47 3.55 -12.85
N GLU A 172 -5.44 3.52 -13.77
CA GLU A 172 -6.84 3.86 -13.45
C GLU A 172 -7.55 2.80 -12.61
N ARG A 173 -7.03 1.57 -12.59
CA ARG A 173 -7.73 0.40 -12.04
C ARG A 173 -7.01 -0.22 -10.87
N VAL A 174 -5.78 0.17 -10.58
CA VAL A 174 -4.91 -0.54 -9.64
C VAL A 174 -5.51 -0.68 -8.23
N HIS A 175 -6.30 0.32 -7.80
CA HIS A 175 -6.96 0.34 -6.49
C HIS A 175 -8.07 -0.72 -6.33
N ARG A 176 -8.59 -1.29 -7.43
CA ARG A 176 -9.68 -2.28 -7.44
C ARG A 176 -9.26 -3.67 -7.89
N LEU A 177 -8.03 -3.84 -8.37
CA LEU A 177 -7.53 -5.15 -8.82
C LEU A 177 -7.17 -6.00 -7.61
N THR A 178 -7.62 -7.25 -7.64
CA THR A 178 -7.19 -8.26 -6.67
C THR A 178 -5.87 -8.90 -7.15
N THR A 179 -5.23 -9.68 -6.29
CA THR A 179 -4.01 -10.43 -6.67
C THR A 179 -4.24 -11.51 -7.72
N GLY A 180 -5.50 -11.79 -8.11
CA GLY A 180 -5.85 -12.77 -9.14
C GLY A 180 -6.23 -12.17 -10.50
N GLN A 181 -6.14 -10.86 -10.66
CA GLN A 181 -6.48 -10.11 -11.88
C GLN A 181 -5.25 -9.40 -12.43
#